data_AF-A0A323TGA8-F1
#
_entry.id   AF-A0A323TGA8-F1
#
_cell.length_a   1.000
_cell.length_b   1.000
_cell.length_c   1.000
_cell.angle_alpha   90.00
_cell.angle_beta   90.00
_cell.angle_gamma   90.00
#
_symmetry.space_group_name_H-M   'P 1'
#
loop_
_entity.id
_entity.type
_entity.pdbx_description
1 polymer ?
#
loop_
_entity_poly.entity_id
_entity_poly.type
_entity_poly.pdbx_seq_one_letter_code
_entity_poly.pdbx_strand_id
1 'polypeptide(L)'
;MSIQQILEQLQSLLKQQKENSGGTKEEFNKIEGIIKVLREENINENFDGTIQEIHSYVDKSKETDSLDEWVQFHKLNLSRWVEELSLLIDGGGKVTIDYEQRKGREV
;
A
#
# COMPACT_ATOMS: atom_id res chain seq x y z
N MET A 1 3.16 -12.44 -10.79
CA MET A 1 3.95 -11.42 -10.07
C MET A 1 3.88 -11.78 -8.60
N SER A 2 4.99 -11.76 -7.85
CA SER A 2 4.92 -12.08 -6.41
C SER A 2 4.28 -10.91 -5.64
N ILE A 3 3.71 -11.20 -4.48
CA ILE A 3 3.19 -10.15 -3.57
C ILE A 3 4.24 -9.09 -3.27
N GLN A 4 5.47 -9.51 -3.03
CA GLN A 4 6.58 -8.59 -2.79
C GLN A 4 6.78 -7.62 -3.95
N GLN A 5 6.77 -8.11 -5.19
CA GLN A 5 6.88 -7.25 -6.38
C GLN A 5 5.69 -6.28 -6.51
N ILE A 6 4.49 -6.69 -6.11
CA ILE A 6 3.30 -5.84 -6.12
C ILE A 6 3.43 -4.72 -5.07
N LEU A 7 3.91 -5.05 -3.87
CA LEU A 7 4.18 -4.09 -2.80
C LEU A 7 5.28 -3.08 -3.20
N GLU A 8 6.36 -3.56 -3.81
CA GLU A 8 7.44 -2.71 -4.33
C GLU A 8 6.94 -1.76 -5.43
N GLN A 9 6.05 -2.23 -6.32
CA GLN A 9 5.42 -1.39 -7.33
C GLN A 9 4.52 -0.32 -6.70
N LEU A 10 3.69 -0.69 -5.71
CA LEU A 10 2.86 0.26 -4.98
C LEU A 10 3.72 1.34 -4.31
N GLN A 11 4.75 0.92 -3.58
CA GLN A 11 5.68 1.82 -2.91
C GLN A 11 6.35 2.79 -3.90
N SER A 12 6.78 2.28 -5.07
CA SER A 12 7.40 3.08 -6.11
C SER A 12 6.46 4.17 -6.66
N LEU A 13 5.20 3.82 -6.95
CA LEU A 13 4.21 4.78 -7.45
C LEU A 13 3.90 5.87 -6.42
N LEU A 14 3.71 5.51 -5.15
CA LEU A 14 3.46 6.49 -4.09
C LEU A 14 4.67 7.40 -3.85
N LYS A 15 5.88 6.85 -3.94
CA LYS A 15 7.11 7.63 -3.86
C LYS A 15 7.24 8.61 -5.03
N GLN A 16 6.92 8.18 -6.25
CA GLN A 16 6.90 9.05 -7.43
C GLN A 16 5.90 10.21 -7.28
N GLN A 17 4.67 9.93 -6.83
CA GLN A 17 3.69 10.99 -6.56
C GLN A 17 4.22 12.00 -5.55
N LYS A 18 4.81 11.50 -4.45
CA LYS A 18 5.40 12.36 -3.40
C LYS A 18 6.53 13.25 -3.94
N GLU A 19 7.47 12.68 -4.69
CA GLU A 19 8.66 13.35 -5.19
C GLU A 19 8.33 14.37 -6.28
N ASN A 20 7.48 13.97 -7.24
CA ASN A 20 7.03 14.83 -8.33
C ASN A 20 6.03 15.89 -7.86
N SER A 21 5.52 15.75 -6.64
CA SER A 21 4.55 16.67 -6.06
C SER A 21 3.25 16.77 -6.89
N GLY A 22 2.95 15.71 -7.65
CA GLY A 22 1.83 15.62 -8.57
C GLY A 22 1.58 14.18 -9.00
N GLY A 23 0.51 13.98 -9.78
CA GLY A 23 0.11 12.64 -10.18
C GLY A 23 -0.84 12.62 -11.37
N THR A 24 -0.72 11.59 -12.20
CA THR A 24 -1.53 11.39 -13.39
C THR A 24 -2.68 10.43 -13.11
N LYS A 25 -3.80 10.59 -13.83
CA LYS A 25 -4.93 9.64 -13.76
C LYS A 25 -4.49 8.19 -14.01
N GLU A 26 -3.50 7.99 -14.87
CA GLU A 26 -2.94 6.67 -15.14
C GLU A 26 -2.24 6.07 -13.91
N GLU A 27 -1.46 6.85 -13.17
CA GLU A 27 -0.83 6.40 -11.91
C GLU A 27 -1.88 6.07 -10.86
N PHE A 28 -2.92 6.90 -10.69
CA PHE A 28 -4.02 6.60 -9.77
C PHE A 28 -4.74 5.30 -10.14
N ASN A 29 -5.02 5.07 -11.43
CA ASN A 29 -5.63 3.82 -11.90
C ASN A 29 -4.72 2.59 -11.66
N LYS A 30 -3.41 2.74 -11.83
CA LYS A 30 -2.43 1.68 -11.52
C LYS A 30 -2.42 1.35 -10.04
N ILE A 31 -2.42 2.37 -9.17
CA ILE A 31 -2.50 2.17 -7.72
C ILE A 31 -3.81 1.47 -7.36
N GLU A 32 -4.95 1.88 -7.91
CA GLU A 32 -6.25 1.23 -7.66
C GLU A 32 -6.22 -0.26 -8.03
N GLY A 33 -5.64 -0.60 -9.18
CA GLY A 33 -5.47 -1.98 -9.62
C GLY A 33 -4.61 -2.81 -8.66
N ILE A 34 -3.49 -2.25 -8.19
CA ILE A 34 -2.60 -2.92 -7.23
C ILE A 34 -3.32 -3.15 -5.89
N ILE A 35 -4.02 -2.13 -5.38
CA ILE A 35 -4.76 -2.24 -4.11
C ILE A 35 -5.82 -3.33 -4.16
N LYS A 36 -6.53 -3.49 -5.28
CA LYS A 36 -7.52 -4.57 -5.45
C LYS A 36 -6.87 -5.93 -5.28
N VAL A 37 -5.72 -6.17 -5.92
CA VAL A 37 -4.97 -7.43 -5.78
C VAL A 37 -4.50 -7.64 -4.34
N LEU A 38 -3.93 -6.62 -3.70
CA LEU A 38 -3.44 -6.74 -2.32
C LEU A 38 -4.54 -7.05 -1.30
N ARG A 39 -5.77 -6.58 -1.53
CA ARG A 39 -6.93 -6.89 -0.67
C ARG A 39 -7.42 -8.33 -0.81
N GLU A 40 -7.25 -8.95 -1.99
CA GLU A 40 -7.62 -10.35 -2.22
C GLU A 40 -6.62 -11.34 -1.57
N GLU A 41 -5.37 -10.91 -1.39
CA GLU A 41 -4.25 -11.77 -0.99
C GLU A 41 -4.00 -11.84 0.53
N ASN A 42 -4.75 -11.09 1.34
CA ASN A 42 -4.68 -11.08 2.82
C ASN A 42 -3.24 -11.08 3.38
N ILE A 43 -2.45 -10.13 2.91
CA ILE A 43 -1.00 -10.02 3.07
C ILE A 43 -0.53 -9.83 4.52
N ASN A 44 -1.20 -8.99 5.32
CA ASN A 44 -0.90 -8.79 6.74
C ASN A 44 -1.99 -7.94 7.41
N GLU A 45 -2.60 -8.43 8.48
CA GLU A 45 -3.64 -7.72 9.23
C GLU A 45 -3.16 -6.38 9.81
N ASN A 46 -1.88 -6.26 10.16
CA ASN A 46 -1.31 -5.03 10.71
C ASN A 46 -1.17 -3.91 9.67
N PHE A 47 -1.30 -4.24 8.39
CA PHE A 47 -1.17 -3.29 7.28
C PHE A 47 -2.49 -3.10 6.51
N ASP A 48 -3.58 -3.76 6.91
CA ASP A 48 -4.89 -3.58 6.29
C ASP A 48 -5.35 -2.11 6.39
N GLY A 49 -5.06 -1.46 7.52
CA GLY A 49 -5.29 -0.03 7.71
C GLY A 49 -4.58 0.83 6.66
N THR A 50 -3.29 0.60 6.45
CA THR A 50 -2.49 1.30 5.41
C THR A 50 -3.08 1.10 4.02
N ILE A 51 -3.43 -0.13 3.65
CA ILE A 51 -4.01 -0.44 2.34
C ILE A 51 -5.38 0.23 2.17
N GLN A 52 -6.22 0.24 3.21
CA GLN A 52 -7.53 0.88 3.19
C GLN A 52 -7.45 2.41 3.10
N GLU A 53 -6.45 3.02 3.74
CA GLU A 53 -6.20 4.45 3.64
C GLU A 53 -5.72 4.84 2.23
N ILE A 54 -4.79 4.08 1.65
CA ILE A 54 -4.32 4.30 0.27
C ILE A 54 -5.50 4.14 -0.71
N HIS A 55 -6.34 3.11 -0.51
CA HIS A 55 -7.56 2.93 -1.30
C HIS A 55 -8.46 4.16 -1.23
N SER A 56 -8.71 4.68 -0.03
CA SER A 56 -9.55 5.86 0.18
C SER A 56 -8.95 7.12 -0.46
N TYR A 57 -7.63 7.26 -0.45
CA TYR A 57 -6.92 8.35 -1.11
C TYR A 57 -7.07 8.31 -2.64
N VAL A 58 -6.99 7.13 -3.24
CA VAL A 58 -7.20 6.97 -4.69
C VAL A 58 -8.65 7.14 -5.08
N ASP A 59 -9.58 6.61 -4.29
CA ASP A 59 -11.00 6.70 -4.63
C ASP A 59 -11.50 8.15 -4.57
N LYS A 60 -11.12 8.89 -3.52
CA LYS A 60 -11.48 10.31 -3.38
C LYS A 60 -10.76 11.21 -4.38
N SER A 61 -9.65 10.78 -4.98
CA SER A 61 -9.00 11.58 -6.03
C SER A 61 -9.87 11.74 -7.28
N LYS A 62 -10.89 10.89 -7.45
CA LYS A 62 -11.88 11.00 -8.54
C LYS A 62 -12.80 12.21 -8.39
N GLU A 63 -12.91 12.75 -7.18
CA GLU A 63 -13.76 13.89 -6.84
C GLU A 63 -12.99 15.22 -6.84
N THR A 64 -11.66 15.21 -7.03
CA THR A 64 -10.86 16.44 -7.10
C THR A 64 -10.77 17.00 -8.52
N ASP A 65 -10.77 18.32 -8.63
CA ASP A 65 -10.50 19.04 -9.89
C ASP A 65 -9.00 19.08 -10.22
N SER A 66 -8.13 18.89 -9.23
CA SER A 66 -6.68 18.95 -9.37
C SER A 66 -5.99 17.80 -8.63
N LEU A 67 -5.39 16.89 -9.39
CA LEU A 67 -4.61 15.77 -8.83
C LEU A 67 -3.30 16.26 -8.19
N ASP A 68 -2.72 17.34 -8.69
CA ASP A 68 -1.49 17.88 -8.14
C ASP A 68 -1.72 18.48 -6.75
N GLU A 69 -2.80 19.27 -6.60
CA GLU A 69 -3.21 19.78 -5.28
C GLU A 69 -3.60 18.65 -4.33
N TRP A 70 -4.26 17.61 -4.84
CA TRP A 70 -4.62 16.42 -4.06
C TRP A 70 -3.38 15.69 -3.52
N VAL A 71 -2.37 15.50 -4.36
CA VAL A 71 -1.07 14.89 -3.98
C VAL A 71 -0.35 15.78 -2.97
N GLN A 72 -0.33 17.10 -3.17
CA GLN A 72 0.28 18.04 -2.22
C GLN A 72 -0.40 17.99 -0.85
N PHE A 73 -1.72 18.00 -0.82
CA PHE A 73 -2.49 17.95 0.41
C PHE A 73 -2.21 16.66 1.21
N HIS A 74 -1.96 15.55 0.51
CA HIS A 74 -1.70 14.24 1.13
C HIS A 74 -0.21 13.90 1.27
N LYS A 75 0.72 14.84 1.07
CA LYS A 75 2.16 14.57 1.05
C LYS A 75 2.72 13.90 2.31
N LEU A 76 2.17 14.25 3.48
CA LEU A 76 2.54 13.60 4.75
C LEU A 76 2.05 12.14 4.80
N ASN A 77 0.84 11.88 4.33
CA ASN A 77 0.29 10.54 4.26
C ASN A 77 1.10 9.67 3.28
N LEU A 78 1.46 10.21 2.12
CA LEU A 78 2.33 9.53 1.14
C LEU A 78 3.69 9.17 1.75
N SER A 79 4.25 10.03 2.60
CA SER A 79 5.51 9.74 3.29
C SER A 79 5.37 8.56 4.26
N ARG A 80 4.36 8.62 5.12
CA ARG A 80 4.06 7.54 6.07
C ARG A 80 3.80 6.21 5.35
N TRP A 81 2.97 6.19 4.31
CA TRP A 81 2.64 4.95 3.60
C TRP A 81 3.85 4.34 2.90
N VAL A 82 4.75 5.15 2.33
CA VAL A 82 6.00 4.64 1.73
C VAL A 82 6.88 3.96 2.79
N GLU A 83 6.94 4.50 4.01
CA GLU A 83 7.67 3.91 5.14
C GLU A 83 7.00 2.62 5.63
N GLU A 84 5.69 2.62 5.85
CA GLU A 84 4.92 1.44 6.25
C GLU A 84 5.06 0.30 5.22
N LEU A 85 4.97 0.61 3.93
CA LEU A 85 5.20 -0.38 2.88
C LEU A 85 6.63 -0.91 2.90
N SER A 86 7.63 -0.08 3.22
CA SER A 86 9.02 -0.55 3.39
C SER A 86 9.10 -1.57 4.52
N LEU A 87 8.50 -1.28 5.67
CA LEU A 87 8.46 -2.19 6.82
C LEU A 87 7.77 -3.51 6.48
N LEU A 88 6.69 -3.48 5.69
CA LEU A 88 6.00 -4.68 5.25
C LEU A 88 6.86 -5.52 4.29
N ILE A 89 7.55 -4.88 3.35
CA ILE A 89 8.46 -5.53 2.39
C ILE A 89 9.64 -6.16 3.14
N ASP A 90 10.31 -5.38 3.99
CA ASP A 90 11.50 -5.79 4.75
C ASP A 90 11.15 -6.86 5.81
N GLY A 91 9.94 -6.78 6.39
CA GLY A 91 9.38 -7.76 7.31
C GLY A 91 8.93 -9.07 6.63
N GLY A 92 9.14 -9.22 5.33
CA GLY A 92 8.89 -10.45 4.59
C GLY A 92 7.44 -10.69 4.19
N GLY A 93 6.57 -9.68 4.27
CA GLY A 93 5.18 -9.72 3.76
C GLY A 93 4.30 -10.85 4.32
N LYS A 94 4.78 -11.54 5.35
CA LYS A 94 4.13 -12.67 6.00
C LYS A 94 4.11 -12.35 7.48
N VAL A 95 2.91 -12.16 8.04
CA VAL A 95 2.69 -12.82 9.31
C VAL A 95 2.90 -14.29 8.96
N THR A 96 4.02 -14.88 9.39
CA THR A 96 4.03 -16.32 9.56
C THR A 96 2.85 -16.59 10.48
N ILE A 97 1.75 -17.05 9.90
CA ILE A 97 0.75 -17.79 10.64
C ILE A 97 1.48 -19.08 11.05
N ASP A 98 2.33 -18.94 12.07
CA ASP A 98 2.93 -19.99 12.87
C ASP A 98 1.85 -20.58 13.80
N TYR A 99 0.61 -20.68 13.30
CA TYR A 99 -0.47 -21.34 14.00
C TYR A 99 -0.26 -22.87 13.99
N GLU A 100 0.56 -23.38 13.06
CA GLU A 100 0.91 -24.81 13.00
C GLU A 100 2.13 -25.18 13.89
N GLN A 101 2.97 -24.23 14.35
CA GLN A 101 4.13 -24.57 15.21
C GLN A 101 3.82 -24.61 16.72
N ARG A 102 2.64 -24.17 17.17
CA ARG A 102 2.22 -24.22 18.60
C ARG A 102 1.34 -25.42 18.97
N LYS A 103 1.22 -26.44 18.12
CA LYS A 103 0.59 -27.73 18.50
C LYS A 103 1.59 -28.86 18.78
N GLY A 104 2.89 -28.57 18.86
CA GLY A 104 3.94 -29.57 19.01
C GLY A 104 4.70 -29.57 20.34
N ARG A 105 4.40 -28.68 21.28
CA ARG A 105 5.01 -28.73 22.63
C ARG A 105 3.98 -28.48 23.70
N GLU A 106 4.01 -29.37 24.70
CA GLU A 106 3.23 -29.44 25.94
C GLU A 106 1.88 -30.18 25.74
N VAL A 107 1.65 -31.40 26.27
CA VAL A 107 2.26 -32.16 27.39
C VAL A 107 2.37 -33.63 27.03
#